data_AF-A0A2V8C9C1-F1
#
_entry.id   AF-A0A2V8C9C1-F1
#
_cell.length_a   1.000
_cell.length_b   1.000
_cell.length_c   1.000
_cell.angle_alpha   90.00
_cell.angle_beta   90.00
_cell.angle_gamma   90.00
#
_symmetry.space_group_name_H-M   'P 1'
#
loop_
_entity.id
_entity.type
_entity.pdbx_description
1 polymer ?
#
loop_
_entity_poly.entity_id
_entity_poly.type
_entity_poly.pdbx_seq_one_letter_code
_entity_poly.pdbx_strand_id
1 'polypeptide(L)'
;MKLASNAVRLASVLFLTAIIVAAACGRADKGRTESASAATRAGANGEKYPEPRWPSYFKPPKSVDDLMDAARSFVRNQSGLQGKGMGILQPGDQVLIVANNDADPMVLDAIKRALGERKITPHMKFVYEMAGETREAADARIARREKGHDITKAGIYQASQWIENQFPNPAEPKAWLKARRPDVYKELFPGEAGEVKYDPNAPKQRPRGEAAGGAGGPGGEDADTGAATSTDYRSRNAVGEGIKKYLTAHPEVRGVFWGQGGSTGLRRQLYPMSDKFLGTFVTDNVYTLQSQMSTYPGDVWQLAEEQLLEPLVFVDRMEAKDPEGLDVWADITDEMAQRWAAGAYQRGHLYMFPNQATGRFGYSFVNYPAFQQKWLAREPIARVNGTIAGTQGHGGFFPRWEITFTNGFIS
;
A
#
# COMPACT_ATOMS: atom_id res chain seq x y z
N MET A 1 -7.10 -51.99 67.37
CA MET A 1 -6.58 -51.83 66.00
C MET A 1 -7.74 -51.70 65.02
N LYS A 2 -8.29 -50.49 64.87
CA LYS A 2 -9.32 -50.05 63.92
C LYS A 2 -9.67 -48.65 64.38
N LEU A 3 -8.93 -47.63 63.93
CA LEU A 3 -9.24 -46.19 64.10
C LEU A 3 -8.21 -45.25 63.44
N ALA A 4 -7.08 -45.74 62.91
CA ALA A 4 -6.07 -44.90 62.26
C ALA A 4 -6.11 -44.87 60.71
N SER A 5 -7.14 -45.42 60.06
CA SER A 5 -7.20 -45.55 58.59
C SER A 5 -8.20 -44.62 57.88
N ASN A 6 -9.02 -43.87 58.62
CA ASN A 6 -10.07 -43.02 58.02
C ASN A 6 -9.80 -41.50 58.13
N ALA A 7 -8.75 -41.08 58.85
CA ALA A 7 -8.40 -39.66 58.97
C ALA A 7 -7.58 -39.12 57.78
N VAL A 8 -6.90 -39.99 57.03
CA VAL A 8 -6.06 -39.56 55.88
C VAL A 8 -6.87 -39.43 54.58
N ARG A 9 -8.05 -40.09 54.46
CA ARG A 9 -8.91 -39.94 53.27
C ARG A 9 -9.87 -38.74 53.31
N LEU A 10 -10.12 -38.16 54.48
CA LEU A 10 -10.99 -36.97 54.59
C LEU A 10 -10.23 -35.65 54.36
N ALA A 11 -8.91 -35.63 54.57
CA ALA A 11 -8.07 -34.45 54.32
C ALA A 11 -7.76 -34.19 52.84
N SER A 12 -7.84 -35.22 51.97
CA SER A 12 -7.56 -35.08 50.54
C SER A 12 -8.77 -34.67 49.70
N VAL A 13 -10.00 -34.79 50.22
CA VAL A 13 -11.23 -34.41 49.50
C VAL A 13 -11.68 -32.98 49.82
N LEU A 14 -11.29 -32.42 50.97
CA LEU A 14 -11.60 -31.03 51.34
C LEU A 14 -10.62 -29.98 50.78
N PHE A 15 -9.46 -30.38 50.29
CA PHE A 15 -8.51 -29.46 49.63
C PHE A 15 -8.69 -29.35 48.11
N LEU A 16 -9.48 -30.22 47.47
CA LEU A 16 -9.74 -30.15 46.03
C LEU A 16 -11.04 -29.40 45.65
N THR A 17 -11.92 -29.12 46.59
CA THR A 17 -13.17 -28.36 46.34
C THR A 17 -13.09 -26.88 46.72
N ALA A 18 -12.05 -26.44 47.44
CA ALA A 18 -11.84 -25.02 47.76
C ALA A 18 -11.08 -24.22 46.69
N ILE A 19 -10.52 -24.88 45.65
CA ILE A 19 -9.80 -24.19 44.56
C ILE A 19 -10.67 -23.97 43.31
N ILE A 20 -11.86 -24.60 43.22
CA ILE A 20 -12.72 -24.48 42.02
C ILE A 20 -13.86 -23.45 42.19
N VAL A 21 -14.10 -22.89 43.39
CA VAL A 21 -15.19 -21.90 43.62
C VAL A 21 -14.71 -20.45 43.75
N ALA A 22 -13.40 -20.18 43.78
CA ALA A 22 -12.85 -18.82 43.75
C ALA A 22 -12.56 -18.27 42.34
N ALA A 23 -12.93 -19.00 41.28
CA ALA A 23 -12.78 -18.58 39.88
C ALA A 23 -14.10 -18.11 39.23
N ALA A 24 -15.19 -18.04 39.98
CA ALA A 24 -16.53 -17.78 39.44
C ALA A 24 -17.33 -16.74 40.26
N CYS A 25 -16.69 -15.68 40.77
CA CYS A 25 -17.39 -14.50 41.31
C CYS A 25 -16.45 -13.29 41.28
N GLY A 26 -16.39 -12.60 40.14
CA GLY A 26 -15.57 -11.40 39.97
C GLY A 26 -15.80 -10.71 38.63
N ARG A 27 -17.06 -10.71 38.16
CA ARG A 27 -17.48 -9.92 37.00
C ARG A 27 -17.88 -8.55 37.52
N ALA A 28 -16.94 -7.62 37.52
CA ALA A 28 -17.21 -6.19 37.65
C ALA A 28 -16.31 -5.47 36.65
N ASP A 29 -16.96 -4.78 35.72
CA ASP A 29 -16.39 -3.91 34.69
C ASP A 29 -15.24 -3.04 35.20
N LYS A 30 -14.07 -3.17 34.56
CA LYS A 30 -13.21 -2.01 34.25
C LYS A 30 -12.61 -2.21 32.87
N GLY A 31 -13.06 -1.36 31.95
CA GLY A 31 -12.63 -1.33 30.56
C GLY A 31 -11.13 -1.43 30.41
N ARG A 32 -10.69 -2.50 29.74
CA ARG A 32 -9.32 -2.66 29.30
C ARG A 32 -9.39 -2.72 27.79
N THR A 33 -8.89 -1.65 27.19
CA THR A 33 -8.51 -1.52 25.79
C THR A 33 -7.91 -2.84 25.28
N GLU A 34 -8.70 -3.60 24.52
CA GLU A 34 -8.20 -4.67 23.66
C GLU A 34 -7.36 -4.02 22.57
N SER A 35 -6.11 -3.76 22.90
CA SER A 35 -5.05 -3.66 21.90
C SER A 35 -4.79 -5.10 21.50
N ALA A 36 -4.94 -5.41 20.21
CA ALA A 36 -4.67 -6.73 19.65
C ALA A 36 -3.40 -7.33 20.28
N SER A 37 -3.59 -8.40 21.06
CA SER A 37 -2.49 -9.22 21.54
C SER A 37 -1.76 -9.74 20.30
N ALA A 38 -0.60 -9.15 20.00
CA ALA A 38 0.33 -9.69 19.04
C ALA A 38 0.58 -11.15 19.42
N ALA A 39 0.06 -12.08 18.63
CA ALA A 39 0.31 -13.49 18.81
C ALA A 39 1.82 -13.69 18.93
N THR A 40 2.22 -14.52 19.89
CA THR A 40 3.60 -14.70 20.33
C THR A 40 4.46 -15.12 19.14
N ARG A 41 5.11 -14.16 18.47
CA ARG A 41 5.98 -14.43 17.33
C ARG A 41 7.27 -15.00 17.89
N ALA A 42 7.45 -16.32 17.78
CA ALA A 42 8.73 -16.96 18.00
C ALA A 42 9.55 -16.82 16.70
N GLY A 43 10.73 -16.22 16.80
CA GLY A 43 11.75 -16.31 15.76
C GLY A 43 12.19 -17.76 15.55
N ALA A 44 12.90 -18.03 14.45
CA ALA A 44 13.33 -19.37 14.05
C ALA A 44 14.10 -20.16 15.14
N ASN A 45 14.62 -19.48 16.18
CA ASN A 45 15.34 -20.06 17.31
C ASN A 45 14.59 -19.97 18.66
N GLY A 46 13.27 -19.76 18.67
CA GLY A 46 12.50 -19.62 19.92
C GLY A 46 12.68 -18.28 20.64
N GLU A 47 13.39 -17.33 20.04
CA GLU A 47 13.49 -15.96 20.52
C GLU A 47 12.14 -15.25 20.36
N LYS A 48 11.65 -14.61 21.42
CA LYS A 48 10.46 -13.75 21.31
C LYS A 48 10.86 -12.46 20.60
N TYR A 49 10.20 -12.15 19.48
CA TYR A 49 10.33 -10.82 18.90
C TYR A 49 9.91 -9.78 19.94
N PRO A 50 10.60 -8.63 20.03
CA PRO A 50 10.17 -7.56 20.92
C PRO A 50 8.76 -7.12 20.55
N GLU A 51 7.96 -6.78 21.57
CA GLU A 51 6.62 -6.24 21.36
C GLU A 51 6.67 -5.00 20.43
N PRO A 52 5.70 -4.86 19.50
CA PRO A 52 5.59 -3.67 18.68
C PRO A 52 5.61 -2.41 19.53
N ARG A 53 6.49 -1.47 19.20
CA ARG A 53 6.67 -0.23 19.95
C ARG A 53 6.67 0.95 19.00
N TRP A 54 6.03 2.04 19.44
CA TRP A 54 6.12 3.31 18.75
C TRP A 54 7.59 3.73 18.63
N PRO A 55 8.03 4.27 17.48
CA PRO A 55 9.40 4.70 17.32
C PRO A 55 9.77 5.74 18.37
N SER A 56 10.84 5.50 19.13
CA SER A 56 11.24 6.35 20.26
C SER A 56 11.63 7.77 19.86
N TYR A 57 11.93 7.99 18.57
CA TYR A 57 12.23 9.31 18.02
C TYR A 57 10.99 10.14 17.71
N PHE A 58 9.80 9.51 17.61
CA PHE A 58 8.58 10.24 17.31
C PHE A 58 8.14 11.05 18.53
N LYS A 59 8.00 12.37 18.33
CA LYS A 59 7.47 13.30 19.33
C LYS A 59 6.33 14.07 18.68
N PRO A 60 5.09 13.97 19.21
CA PRO A 60 3.97 14.73 18.67
C PRO A 60 4.32 16.22 18.58
N PRO A 61 4.34 16.81 17.37
CA PRO A 61 4.65 18.22 17.19
C PRO A 61 3.51 19.08 17.78
N LYS A 62 3.88 20.23 18.37
CA LYS A 62 2.93 21.21 18.90
C LYS A 62 2.84 22.45 18.03
N SER A 63 3.81 22.63 17.14
CA SER A 63 3.96 23.79 16.29
C SER A 63 4.67 23.43 14.98
N VAL A 64 4.60 24.33 14.01
CA VAL A 64 5.36 24.24 12.76
C VAL A 64 6.87 24.21 13.03
N ASP A 65 7.34 24.92 14.05
CA ASP A 65 8.76 25.01 14.40
C ASP A 65 9.32 23.64 14.83
N ASP A 66 8.50 22.81 15.50
CA ASP A 66 8.86 21.43 15.85
C ASP A 66 9.06 20.52 14.62
N LEU A 67 8.52 20.91 13.47
CA LEU A 67 8.62 20.17 12.21
C LEU A 67 9.73 20.69 11.29
N MET A 68 10.31 21.86 11.57
CA MET A 68 11.18 22.53 10.62
C MET A 68 12.44 21.73 10.28
N ASP A 69 13.04 21.02 11.24
CA ASP A 69 14.23 20.21 10.96
C ASP A 69 13.93 19.02 10.05
N ALA A 70 12.79 18.35 10.26
CA ALA A 70 12.33 17.28 9.38
C ALA A 70 11.98 17.82 7.98
N ALA A 71 11.29 18.97 7.91
CA ALA A 71 10.96 19.64 6.65
C ALA A 71 12.23 20.06 5.88
N ARG A 72 13.22 20.63 6.56
CA ARG A 72 14.53 21.01 6.01
C ARG A 72 15.29 19.81 5.44
N SER A 73 15.26 18.67 6.13
CA SER A 73 15.85 17.43 5.63
C SER A 73 15.11 16.95 4.40
N PHE A 74 13.77 16.88 4.47
CA PHE A 74 12.91 16.44 3.37
C PHE A 74 13.14 17.25 2.09
N VAL A 75 13.10 18.58 2.17
CA VAL A 75 13.25 19.42 0.98
C VAL A 75 14.65 19.37 0.38
N ARG A 76 15.67 18.91 1.12
CA ARG A 76 17.05 18.76 0.63
C ARG A 76 17.33 17.37 0.07
N ASN A 77 16.50 16.38 0.36
CA ASN A 77 16.73 15.02 -0.11
C ASN A 77 16.63 14.95 -1.64
N GLN A 78 17.64 14.38 -2.29
CA GLN A 78 17.72 14.24 -3.75
C GLN A 78 17.05 12.96 -4.27
N SER A 79 16.70 12.05 -3.38
CA SER A 79 15.95 10.83 -3.66
C SER A 79 14.56 10.92 -3.04
N GLY A 80 13.56 10.50 -3.80
CA GLY A 80 12.16 10.45 -3.36
C GLY A 80 11.55 9.10 -3.71
N LEU A 81 10.54 8.70 -2.95
CA LEU A 81 9.76 7.50 -3.25
C LEU A 81 9.14 7.65 -4.64
N GLN A 82 9.44 6.72 -5.55
CA GLN A 82 8.90 6.69 -6.90
C GLN A 82 9.04 8.00 -7.69
N GLY A 83 10.15 8.72 -7.49
CA GLY A 83 10.41 10.01 -8.12
C GLY A 83 11.76 10.59 -7.77
N LYS A 84 11.99 11.83 -8.21
CA LYS A 84 13.10 12.64 -7.72
C LYS A 84 12.76 13.12 -6.31
N GLY A 85 13.78 13.40 -5.50
CA GLY A 85 13.58 14.14 -4.25
C GLY A 85 13.48 15.66 -4.51
N MET A 86 12.94 16.43 -3.56
CA MET A 86 12.83 17.90 -3.68
C MET A 86 14.19 18.62 -3.69
N GLY A 87 15.26 17.94 -3.32
CA GLY A 87 16.64 18.42 -3.37
C GLY A 87 17.12 18.78 -4.78
N ILE A 88 16.47 18.29 -5.83
CA ILE A 88 16.80 18.67 -7.22
C ILE A 88 16.50 20.14 -7.55
N LEU A 89 15.59 20.76 -6.78
CA LEU A 89 15.11 22.11 -7.03
C LEU A 89 16.22 23.11 -6.70
N GLN A 90 16.37 24.14 -7.53
CA GLN A 90 17.39 25.17 -7.37
C GLN A 90 16.78 26.47 -6.83
N PRO A 91 17.58 27.36 -6.21
CA PRO A 91 17.12 28.71 -5.87
C PRO A 91 16.52 29.43 -7.09
N GLY A 92 15.33 30.00 -6.92
CA GLY A 92 14.56 30.63 -8.00
C GLY A 92 13.56 29.71 -8.71
N ASP A 93 13.65 28.39 -8.52
CA ASP A 93 12.68 27.45 -9.09
C ASP A 93 11.28 27.69 -8.50
N GLN A 94 10.26 27.51 -9.35
CA GLN A 94 8.87 27.37 -8.93
C GLN A 94 8.42 25.93 -9.13
N VAL A 95 7.65 25.39 -8.18
CA VAL A 95 7.22 23.98 -8.21
C VAL A 95 5.77 23.84 -7.79
N LEU A 96 5.00 23.00 -8.49
CA LEU A 96 3.65 22.62 -8.09
C LEU A 96 3.72 21.44 -7.13
N ILE A 97 3.03 21.53 -6.00
CA ILE A 97 2.85 20.44 -5.05
C ILE A 97 1.35 20.20 -4.91
N VAL A 98 0.90 18.99 -5.26
CA VAL A 98 -0.50 18.59 -5.16
C VAL A 98 -0.66 17.63 -3.99
N ALA A 99 -1.13 18.16 -2.86
CA ALA A 99 -1.38 17.44 -1.62
C ALA A 99 -2.74 16.76 -1.60
N ASN A 100 -2.89 15.70 -0.80
CA ASN A 100 -4.20 15.10 -0.55
C ASN A 100 -5.11 16.07 0.21
N ASN A 101 -6.42 15.85 0.10
CA ASN A 101 -7.44 16.75 0.67
C ASN A 101 -7.42 16.78 2.21
N ASP A 102 -6.89 15.73 2.84
CA ASP A 102 -6.73 15.54 4.28
C ASP A 102 -5.30 15.83 4.77
N ALA A 103 -4.44 16.40 3.92
CA ALA A 103 -3.08 16.76 4.29
C ALA A 103 -3.04 17.71 5.50
N ASP A 104 -2.07 17.48 6.39
CA ASP A 104 -1.91 18.24 7.62
C ASP A 104 -1.41 19.67 7.31
N PRO A 105 -2.18 20.72 7.67
CA PRO A 105 -1.79 22.11 7.40
C PRO A 105 -0.45 22.50 8.04
N MET A 106 -0.12 21.96 9.22
CA MET A 106 1.13 22.24 9.92
C MET A 106 2.33 21.68 9.16
N VAL A 107 2.17 20.51 8.54
CA VAL A 107 3.17 19.88 7.68
C VAL A 107 3.36 20.65 6.40
N LEU A 108 2.26 21.05 5.74
CA LEU A 108 2.32 21.86 4.52
C LEU A 108 2.99 23.22 4.76
N ASP A 109 2.72 23.86 5.91
CA ASP A 109 3.39 25.12 6.29
C ASP A 109 4.89 24.90 6.55
N ALA A 110 5.27 23.85 7.28
CA ALA A 110 6.67 23.51 7.52
C ALA A 110 7.45 23.28 6.20
N ILE A 111 6.87 22.53 5.27
CA ILE A 111 7.46 22.27 3.94
C ILE A 111 7.54 23.58 3.14
N LYS A 112 6.49 24.41 3.15
CA LYS A 112 6.49 25.71 2.47
C LYS A 112 7.58 26.63 2.99
N ARG A 113 7.76 26.74 4.32
CA ARG A 113 8.82 27.51 4.95
C ARG A 113 10.21 26.97 4.58
N ALA A 114 10.40 25.65 4.65
CA ALA A 114 11.68 25.02 4.30
C ALA A 114 12.07 25.19 2.82
N LEU A 115 11.09 25.17 1.90
CA LEU A 115 11.32 25.52 0.49
C LEU A 115 11.65 27.02 0.33
N GLY A 116 10.96 27.88 1.06
CA GLY A 116 11.24 29.32 1.10
C GLY A 116 12.66 29.65 1.58
N GLU A 117 13.18 28.95 2.60
CA GLU A 117 14.59 29.05 3.04
C GLU A 117 15.57 28.73 1.91
N ARG A 118 15.18 27.85 0.99
CA ARG A 118 15.96 27.49 -0.22
C ARG A 118 15.71 28.43 -1.41
N LYS A 119 14.91 29.50 -1.22
CA LYS A 119 14.47 30.43 -2.27
C LYS A 119 13.69 29.74 -3.40
N ILE A 120 12.92 28.70 -3.06
CA ILE A 120 12.02 28.00 -3.98
C ILE A 120 10.60 28.50 -3.72
N THR A 121 9.83 28.72 -4.78
CA THR A 121 8.43 29.14 -4.68
C THR A 121 7.49 27.94 -4.89
N PRO A 122 6.92 27.36 -3.81
CA PRO A 122 5.93 26.30 -3.95
C PRO A 122 4.54 26.86 -4.27
N HIS A 123 3.91 26.27 -5.29
CA HIS A 123 2.50 26.40 -5.59
C HIS A 123 1.78 25.23 -4.92
N MET A 124 1.27 25.44 -3.72
CA MET A 124 0.54 24.40 -2.97
C MET A 124 -0.90 24.33 -3.48
N LYS A 125 -1.29 23.14 -3.93
CA LYS A 125 -2.65 22.83 -4.38
C LYS A 125 -3.14 21.54 -3.78
N PHE A 126 -4.45 21.38 -3.68
CA PHE A 126 -5.08 20.14 -3.26
C PHE A 126 -5.60 19.33 -4.44
N VAL A 127 -5.77 18.03 -4.24
CA VAL A 127 -6.36 17.12 -5.23
C VAL A 127 -7.72 17.61 -5.70
N TYR A 128 -8.60 18.10 -4.81
CA TYR A 128 -9.91 18.64 -5.20
C TYR A 128 -9.81 19.87 -6.12
N GLU A 129 -8.85 20.77 -5.87
CA GLU A 129 -8.65 21.97 -6.71
C GLU A 129 -8.25 21.57 -8.13
N MET A 130 -7.36 20.58 -8.25
CA MET A 130 -6.91 20.07 -9.55
C MET A 130 -8.00 19.23 -10.24
N ALA A 131 -8.87 18.56 -9.48
CA ALA A 131 -10.02 17.87 -10.03
C ALA A 131 -11.14 18.83 -10.49
N GLY A 132 -11.07 20.13 -10.17
CA GLY A 132 -12.10 21.11 -10.50
C GLY A 132 -13.38 20.94 -9.67
N GLU A 133 -13.29 20.35 -8.48
CA GLU A 133 -14.42 20.16 -7.56
C GLU A 133 -14.25 21.00 -6.29
N THR A 134 -15.34 21.25 -5.55
CA THR A 134 -15.24 21.89 -4.23
C THR A 134 -14.72 20.89 -3.19
N ARG A 135 -14.18 21.40 -2.08
CA ARG A 135 -13.72 20.56 -0.98
C ARG A 135 -14.85 19.68 -0.44
N GLU A 136 -16.04 20.25 -0.28
CA GLU A 136 -17.23 19.56 0.23
C GLU A 136 -17.66 18.42 -0.71
N ALA A 137 -17.59 18.65 -2.02
CA ALA A 137 -17.89 17.61 -3.02
C ALA A 137 -16.87 16.47 -2.96
N ALA A 138 -15.59 16.80 -2.79
CA ALA A 138 -14.52 15.82 -2.65
C ALA A 138 -14.64 15.00 -1.37
N ASP A 139 -14.92 15.64 -0.24
CA ASP A 139 -15.12 15.00 1.07
C ASP A 139 -16.35 14.09 1.03
N ALA A 140 -17.46 14.55 0.41
CA ALA A 140 -18.64 13.72 0.20
C ALA A 140 -18.36 12.52 -0.72
N ARG A 141 -17.51 12.67 -1.73
CA ARG A 141 -17.07 11.57 -2.61
C ARG A 141 -16.22 10.56 -1.84
N ILE A 142 -15.29 11.00 -1.00
CA ILE A 142 -14.48 10.13 -0.15
C ILE A 142 -15.38 9.39 0.85
N ALA A 143 -16.27 10.10 1.56
CA ALA A 143 -17.19 9.49 2.52
C ALA A 143 -18.09 8.43 1.86
N ARG A 144 -18.58 8.68 0.64
CA ARG A 144 -19.32 7.68 -0.15
C ARG A 144 -18.46 6.47 -0.54
N ARG A 145 -17.18 6.66 -0.83
CA ARG A 145 -16.24 5.57 -1.15
C ARG A 145 -15.95 4.70 0.06
N GLU A 146 -15.75 5.31 1.22
CA GLU A 146 -15.50 4.58 2.47
C GLU A 146 -16.73 3.75 2.90
N LYS A 147 -17.95 4.06 2.44
CA LYS A 147 -19.16 3.23 2.68
C LYS A 147 -19.36 2.80 4.16
N GLY A 148 -18.98 3.66 5.11
CA GLY A 148 -19.07 3.36 6.55
C GLY A 148 -17.96 2.43 7.08
N HIS A 149 -16.90 2.20 6.31
CA HIS A 149 -15.69 1.52 6.77
C HIS A 149 -15.00 2.32 7.88
N ASP A 150 -14.68 1.62 8.96
CA ASP A 150 -13.90 2.10 10.10
C ASP A 150 -12.40 1.81 9.89
N ILE A 151 -11.56 2.84 9.91
CA ILE A 151 -10.10 2.69 9.73
C ILE A 151 -9.46 1.70 10.71
N THR A 152 -10.00 1.52 11.91
CA THR A 152 -9.50 0.55 12.89
C THR A 152 -9.70 -0.91 12.44
N LYS A 153 -10.60 -1.12 11.47
CA LYS A 153 -10.90 -2.41 10.83
C LYS A 153 -10.45 -2.46 9.36
N ALA A 154 -9.60 -1.53 8.93
CA ALA A 154 -9.13 -1.44 7.55
C ALA A 154 -8.63 -2.78 6.98
N GLY A 155 -8.02 -3.61 7.84
CA GLY A 155 -7.55 -4.94 7.46
C GLY A 155 -8.63 -5.87 6.92
N ILE A 156 -9.79 -5.86 7.57
CA ILE A 156 -10.93 -6.71 7.21
C ILE A 156 -11.58 -6.21 5.91
N TYR A 157 -11.65 -4.89 5.71
CA TYR A 157 -12.18 -4.29 4.47
C TYR A 157 -11.31 -4.54 3.23
N GLN A 158 -10.11 -5.07 3.43
CA GLN A 158 -9.33 -5.82 2.45
C GLN A 158 -10.17 -6.75 1.58
N ALA A 159 -10.84 -7.67 2.26
CA ALA A 159 -11.66 -8.68 1.63
C ALA A 159 -12.84 -8.05 0.88
N SER A 160 -13.41 -6.96 1.40
CA SER A 160 -14.45 -6.19 0.71
C SER A 160 -13.96 -5.63 -0.61
N GLN A 161 -12.80 -4.96 -0.61
CA GLN A 161 -12.18 -4.42 -1.83
C GLN A 161 -11.76 -5.53 -2.80
N TRP A 162 -11.30 -6.68 -2.31
CA TRP A 162 -10.99 -7.83 -3.14
C TRP A 162 -12.24 -8.35 -3.85
N ILE A 163 -13.35 -8.55 -3.13
CA ILE A 163 -14.64 -8.96 -3.71
C ILE A 163 -15.12 -7.93 -4.74
N GLU A 164 -15.01 -6.63 -4.42
CA GLU A 164 -15.51 -5.56 -5.28
C GLU A 164 -14.69 -5.36 -6.56
N ASN A 165 -13.39 -5.65 -6.56
CA ASN A 165 -12.48 -5.31 -7.65
C ASN A 165 -11.91 -6.52 -8.43
N GLN A 166 -12.03 -7.74 -7.92
CA GLN A 166 -11.49 -8.94 -8.59
C GLN A 166 -12.53 -9.72 -9.38
N PHE A 167 -13.80 -9.61 -8.99
CA PHE A 167 -14.88 -10.29 -9.69
C PHE A 167 -15.44 -9.35 -10.76
N PRO A 168 -15.58 -9.82 -12.02
CA PRO A 168 -16.21 -9.02 -13.06
C PRO A 168 -17.61 -8.54 -12.70
N ASN A 169 -18.29 -9.34 -11.88
CA ASN A 169 -19.54 -8.99 -11.24
C ASN A 169 -19.45 -9.21 -9.72
N PRO A 170 -19.24 -8.15 -8.92
CA PRO A 170 -19.13 -8.27 -7.47
C PRO A 170 -20.48 -8.57 -6.79
N ALA A 171 -21.62 -8.42 -7.48
CA ALA A 171 -22.93 -8.72 -6.89
C ALA A 171 -23.12 -10.22 -6.60
N GLU A 172 -22.57 -11.10 -7.42
CA GLU A 172 -22.64 -12.57 -7.25
C GLU A 172 -21.93 -13.06 -5.97
N PRO A 173 -20.62 -12.79 -5.76
CA PRO A 173 -19.94 -13.21 -4.52
C PRO A 173 -20.53 -12.51 -3.29
N LYS A 174 -21.02 -11.27 -3.41
CA LYS A 174 -21.74 -10.57 -2.32
C LYS A 174 -23.04 -11.28 -1.95
N ALA A 175 -23.85 -11.66 -2.93
CA ALA A 175 -25.11 -12.37 -2.69
C ALA A 175 -24.86 -13.75 -2.06
N TRP A 176 -23.87 -14.49 -2.57
CA TRP A 176 -23.45 -15.77 -1.98
C TRP A 176 -23.01 -15.60 -0.52
N LEU A 177 -22.17 -14.59 -0.24
CA LEU A 177 -21.69 -14.32 1.11
C LEU A 177 -22.84 -13.93 2.04
N LYS A 178 -23.74 -13.05 1.60
CA LYS A 178 -24.91 -12.63 2.38
C LYS A 178 -25.82 -13.80 2.72
N ALA A 179 -26.02 -14.75 1.81
CA ALA A 179 -26.85 -15.92 2.03
C ALA A 179 -26.21 -16.94 2.99
N ARG A 180 -24.89 -17.14 2.90
CA ARG A 180 -24.19 -18.23 3.60
C ARG A 180 -23.52 -17.81 4.91
N ARG A 181 -23.07 -16.55 4.98
CA ARG A 181 -22.37 -15.93 6.12
C ARG A 181 -22.84 -14.47 6.28
N PRO A 182 -24.10 -14.24 6.67
CA PRO A 182 -24.65 -12.89 6.83
C PRO A 182 -23.91 -12.06 7.90
N ASP A 183 -23.31 -12.73 8.88
CA ASP A 183 -22.42 -12.14 9.88
C ASP A 183 -21.18 -11.50 9.23
N VAL A 184 -20.48 -12.26 8.38
CA VAL A 184 -19.29 -11.80 7.65
C VAL A 184 -19.67 -10.74 6.61
N TYR A 185 -20.80 -10.90 5.92
CA TYR A 185 -21.28 -9.91 4.97
C TYR A 185 -21.48 -8.55 5.64
N LYS A 186 -22.16 -8.52 6.80
CA LYS A 186 -22.40 -7.28 7.54
C LYS A 186 -21.10 -6.63 8.00
N GLU A 187 -20.11 -7.44 8.37
CA GLU A 187 -18.80 -6.95 8.77
C GLU A 187 -18.01 -6.39 7.59
N LEU A 188 -18.04 -7.02 6.41
CA LEU A 188 -17.32 -6.58 5.21
C LEU A 188 -17.99 -5.37 4.52
N PHE A 189 -19.32 -5.26 4.58
CA PHE A 189 -20.10 -4.23 3.89
C PHE A 189 -21.03 -3.47 4.84
N PRO A 190 -20.49 -2.76 5.87
CA PRO A 190 -21.28 -2.16 6.94
C PRO A 190 -22.25 -1.06 6.45
N GLY A 191 -21.96 -0.39 5.32
CA GLY A 191 -22.85 0.58 4.69
C GLY A 191 -23.88 0.01 3.71
N GLU A 192 -23.88 -1.30 3.44
CA GLU A 192 -24.79 -1.94 2.47
C GLU A 192 -25.92 -2.70 3.19
N ALA A 193 -26.98 -1.98 3.58
CA ALA A 193 -28.12 -2.55 4.31
C ALA A 193 -29.25 -3.13 3.41
N GLY A 194 -29.18 -2.93 2.09
CA GLY A 194 -30.23 -3.32 1.13
C GLY A 194 -30.04 -4.71 0.50
N GLU A 195 -30.97 -5.11 -0.38
CA GLU A 195 -30.78 -6.25 -1.28
C GLU A 195 -29.55 -6.05 -2.16
N VAL A 196 -28.76 -7.11 -2.35
CA VAL A 196 -27.65 -7.10 -3.32
C VAL A 196 -28.29 -7.10 -4.71
N LYS A 197 -28.37 -5.93 -5.33
CA LYS A 197 -28.94 -5.80 -6.66
C LYS A 197 -27.94 -6.29 -7.70
N TYR A 198 -28.27 -7.39 -8.36
CA TYR A 198 -27.63 -7.80 -9.59
C TYR A 198 -28.16 -6.90 -10.72
N ASP A 199 -27.26 -6.13 -11.34
CA ASP A 199 -27.55 -5.41 -12.57
C ASP A 199 -26.78 -6.10 -13.71
N PRO A 200 -27.47 -6.86 -14.61
CA PRO A 200 -26.82 -7.52 -15.74
C PRO A 200 -26.19 -6.55 -16.73
N ASN A 201 -26.60 -5.28 -16.70
CA ASN A 201 -26.12 -4.23 -17.59
C ASN A 201 -25.09 -3.33 -16.91
N ALA A 202 -24.75 -3.57 -15.64
CA ALA A 202 -23.67 -2.85 -14.98
C ALA A 202 -22.38 -3.06 -15.78
N PRO A 203 -21.55 -2.02 -15.96
CA PRO A 203 -20.26 -2.17 -16.61
C PRO A 203 -19.46 -3.26 -15.89
N LYS A 204 -19.21 -4.38 -16.59
CA LYS A 204 -18.39 -5.45 -16.03
C LYS A 204 -17.02 -4.87 -15.70
N GLN A 205 -16.60 -5.01 -14.45
CA GLN A 205 -15.27 -4.61 -14.07
C GLN A 205 -14.28 -5.60 -14.70
N ARG A 206 -13.14 -5.12 -15.17
CA ARG A 206 -12.02 -6.01 -15.49
C ARG A 206 -11.30 -6.33 -14.18
N PRO A 207 -11.01 -7.61 -13.87
CA PRO A 207 -10.22 -7.97 -12.70
C PRO A 207 -8.92 -7.18 -12.65
N ARG A 208 -8.60 -6.60 -11.49
CA ARG A 208 -7.37 -5.82 -11.31
C ARG A 208 -6.14 -6.73 -11.41
N GLY A 209 -5.49 -6.78 -12.57
CA GLY A 209 -4.31 -7.63 -12.84
C GLY A 209 -4.25 -8.23 -14.26
N GLU A 210 -5.36 -8.19 -15.00
CA GLU A 210 -5.39 -8.45 -16.44
C GLU A 210 -4.86 -7.24 -17.21
N ALA A 211 -3.52 -7.08 -17.24
CA ALA A 211 -2.92 -6.44 -18.40
C ALA A 211 -3.15 -7.40 -19.57
N ALA A 212 -3.85 -6.96 -20.62
CA ALA A 212 -4.10 -7.75 -21.80
C ALA A 212 -2.79 -8.32 -22.36
N GLY A 213 -2.53 -9.60 -22.13
CA GLY A 213 -1.73 -10.42 -23.00
C GLY A 213 -2.60 -10.80 -24.19
N GLY A 214 -2.57 -10.01 -25.25
CA GLY A 214 -3.41 -10.26 -26.42
C GLY A 214 -2.96 -9.45 -27.63
N ALA A 215 -2.35 -10.15 -28.57
CA ALA A 215 -1.86 -9.71 -29.87
C ALA A 215 -2.66 -8.60 -30.58
N GLY A 216 -1.93 -7.58 -31.06
CA GLY A 216 -2.04 -6.95 -32.38
C GLY A 216 -3.39 -6.94 -33.13
N GLY A 217 -4.44 -6.35 -32.54
CA GLY A 217 -5.70 -6.07 -33.24
C GLY A 217 -6.37 -4.78 -32.74
N PRO A 218 -7.12 -4.05 -33.59
CA PRO A 218 -7.78 -2.81 -33.21
C PRO A 218 -8.89 -3.12 -32.21
N GLY A 219 -8.61 -2.93 -30.92
CA GLY A 219 -9.51 -3.28 -29.81
C GLY A 219 -8.81 -3.76 -28.53
N GLY A 220 -7.48 -3.88 -28.51
CA GLY A 220 -6.68 -4.20 -27.32
C GLY A 220 -6.52 -3.02 -26.35
N GLU A 221 -7.62 -2.52 -25.78
CA GLU A 221 -7.61 -1.31 -24.97
C GLU A 221 -7.59 -1.61 -23.46
N ASP A 222 -6.40 -1.76 -22.87
CA ASP A 222 -6.09 -1.29 -21.49
C ASP A 222 -4.57 -1.05 -21.26
N ALA A 223 -3.85 -0.77 -22.35
CA ALA A 223 -2.48 -0.29 -22.29
C ALA A 223 -2.30 1.09 -22.95
N ASP A 224 -3.24 1.58 -23.78
CA ASP A 224 -2.94 2.69 -24.72
C ASP A 224 -3.95 3.84 -24.86
N THR A 225 -5.16 3.86 -24.26
CA THR A 225 -6.14 4.94 -24.57
C THR A 225 -6.89 5.59 -23.40
N GLY A 226 -6.58 5.31 -22.13
CA GLY A 226 -7.20 6.07 -21.02
C GLY A 226 -8.71 5.86 -20.84
N ALA A 227 -9.24 4.71 -21.27
CA ALA A 227 -10.63 4.35 -21.01
C ALA A 227 -10.86 4.06 -19.52
N ALA A 228 -11.82 4.76 -18.93
CA ALA A 228 -12.04 4.81 -17.48
C ALA A 228 -13.22 3.92 -17.06
N THR A 229 -12.93 2.67 -16.70
CA THR A 229 -13.93 1.74 -16.18
C THR A 229 -14.10 1.79 -14.66
N SER A 230 -13.09 2.28 -13.92
CA SER A 230 -13.21 2.52 -12.47
C SER A 230 -13.33 4.02 -12.13
N THR A 231 -14.15 4.32 -11.11
CA THR A 231 -14.35 5.68 -10.58
C THR A 231 -13.03 6.33 -10.14
N ASP A 232 -12.09 5.52 -9.65
CA ASP A 232 -10.74 5.97 -9.24
C ASP A 232 -9.90 6.43 -10.43
N TYR A 233 -9.99 5.74 -11.57
CA TYR A 233 -9.32 6.17 -12.79
C TYR A 233 -9.90 7.50 -13.31
N ARG A 234 -11.23 7.68 -13.29
CA ARG A 234 -11.86 8.95 -13.69
C ARG A 234 -11.39 10.12 -12.81
N SER A 235 -11.33 9.91 -11.49
CA SER A 235 -10.86 10.92 -10.56
C SER A 235 -9.39 11.27 -10.79
N ARG A 236 -8.52 10.28 -11.02
CA ARG A 236 -7.09 10.52 -11.34
C ARG A 236 -6.90 11.24 -12.68
N ASN A 237 -7.70 10.92 -13.69
CA ASN A 237 -7.68 11.62 -14.98
C ASN A 237 -8.02 13.10 -14.80
N ALA A 238 -9.09 13.43 -14.06
CA ALA A 238 -9.49 14.82 -13.83
C ALA A 238 -8.38 15.65 -13.16
N VAL A 239 -7.72 15.09 -12.14
CA VAL A 239 -6.59 15.73 -11.47
C VAL A 239 -5.40 15.94 -12.43
N GLY A 240 -5.09 14.93 -13.24
CA GLY A 240 -4.05 15.03 -14.27
C GLY A 240 -4.32 16.13 -15.29
N GLU A 241 -5.57 16.27 -15.77
CA GLU A 241 -5.98 17.36 -16.65
C GLU A 241 -5.85 18.74 -15.99
N GLY A 242 -6.26 18.87 -14.73
CA GLY A 242 -6.11 20.10 -13.95
C GLY A 242 -4.65 20.50 -13.80
N ILE A 243 -3.77 19.54 -13.51
CA ILE A 243 -2.32 19.78 -13.44
C ILE A 243 -1.78 20.24 -14.79
N LYS A 244 -2.14 19.57 -15.90
CA LYS A 244 -1.71 19.98 -17.25
C LYS A 244 -2.15 21.40 -17.59
N LYS A 245 -3.42 21.74 -17.30
CA LYS A 245 -3.94 23.10 -17.46
C LYS A 245 -3.17 24.11 -16.62
N TYR A 246 -2.86 23.78 -15.36
CA TYR A 246 -2.07 24.64 -14.48
C TYR A 246 -0.67 24.90 -15.03
N LEU A 247 0.06 23.83 -15.37
CA LEU A 247 1.43 23.93 -15.90
C LEU A 247 1.49 24.63 -17.27
N THR A 248 0.40 24.58 -18.04
CA THR A 248 0.29 25.33 -19.31
C THR A 248 0.11 26.83 -19.07
N ALA A 249 -0.70 27.20 -18.07
CA ALA A 249 -0.90 28.60 -17.66
C ALA A 249 0.31 29.19 -16.91
N HIS A 250 1.14 28.33 -16.31
CA HIS A 250 2.30 28.67 -15.49
C HIS A 250 3.58 28.04 -16.06
N PRO A 251 4.06 28.46 -17.25
CA PRO A 251 5.24 27.87 -17.89
C PRO A 251 6.52 28.01 -17.06
N GLU A 252 6.57 28.97 -16.13
CA GLU A 252 7.65 29.16 -15.14
C GLU A 252 7.75 28.04 -14.10
N VAL A 253 6.69 27.24 -13.93
CA VAL A 253 6.69 26.11 -13.00
C VAL A 253 7.45 24.94 -13.60
N ARG A 254 8.50 24.52 -12.88
CA ARG A 254 9.42 23.47 -13.30
C ARG A 254 8.70 22.15 -13.56
N GLY A 255 7.76 21.78 -12.69
CA GLY A 255 7.03 20.53 -12.72
C GLY A 255 6.22 20.31 -11.45
N VAL A 256 5.79 19.07 -11.22
CA VAL A 256 4.84 18.71 -10.16
C VAL A 256 5.33 17.55 -9.29
N PHE A 257 5.14 17.68 -7.97
CA PHE A 257 5.09 16.56 -7.03
C PHE A 257 3.63 16.21 -6.72
N TRP A 258 3.22 14.97 -7.00
CA TRP A 258 1.80 14.57 -6.92
C TRP A 258 1.63 13.09 -6.61
N GLY A 259 0.65 12.80 -5.74
CA GLY A 259 0.12 11.47 -5.47
C GLY A 259 0.92 10.69 -4.42
N GLN A 260 0.33 9.62 -3.89
CA GLN A 260 0.90 8.81 -2.80
C GLN A 260 1.63 7.55 -3.30
N GLY A 261 1.61 7.28 -4.60
CA GLY A 261 2.16 6.06 -5.19
C GLY A 261 1.60 5.80 -6.59
N GLY A 262 2.02 4.69 -7.21
CA GLY A 262 1.59 4.33 -8.57
C GLY A 262 2.09 5.32 -9.61
N SER A 263 3.35 5.77 -9.47
CA SER A 263 3.91 6.87 -10.26
C SER A 263 3.90 6.63 -11.77
N THR A 264 3.91 5.37 -12.21
CA THR A 264 3.71 5.00 -13.63
C THR A 264 2.40 5.57 -14.16
N GLY A 265 1.29 5.36 -13.43
CA GLY A 265 -0.01 5.89 -13.81
C GLY A 265 -0.05 7.41 -13.74
N LEU A 266 0.47 8.01 -12.66
CA LEU A 266 0.48 9.46 -12.48
C LEU A 266 1.26 10.19 -13.59
N ARG A 267 2.44 9.68 -13.95
CA ARG A 267 3.26 10.21 -15.04
C ARG A 267 2.54 10.12 -16.40
N ARG A 268 1.83 9.02 -16.66
CA ARG A 268 1.06 8.83 -17.90
C ARG A 268 -0.10 9.82 -18.01
N GLN A 269 -0.77 10.16 -16.90
CA GLN A 269 -1.83 11.18 -16.88
C GLN A 269 -1.33 12.57 -17.30
N LEU A 270 -0.03 12.83 -17.16
CA LEU A 270 0.56 14.09 -17.60
C LEU A 270 0.96 14.10 -19.07
N TYR A 271 0.81 13.00 -19.83
CA TYR A 271 1.13 13.00 -21.26
C TYR A 271 0.39 14.14 -22.00
N PRO A 272 1.06 14.91 -22.89
CA PRO A 272 2.46 14.75 -23.33
C PRO A 272 3.55 15.37 -22.43
N MET A 273 3.18 16.05 -21.34
CA MET A 273 4.08 16.69 -20.35
C MET A 273 4.64 15.71 -19.29
N SER A 274 4.87 14.45 -19.64
CA SER A 274 5.31 13.42 -18.67
C SER A 274 6.68 13.69 -18.03
N ASP A 275 7.50 14.54 -18.64
CA ASP A 275 8.77 15.05 -18.11
C ASP A 275 8.59 16.03 -16.94
N LYS A 276 7.43 16.69 -16.85
CA LYS A 276 7.05 17.58 -15.74
C LYS A 276 6.68 16.83 -14.46
N PHE A 277 6.52 15.50 -14.49
CA PHE A 277 6.37 14.69 -13.29
C PHE A 277 7.71 14.59 -12.53
N LEU A 278 7.82 15.27 -11.39
CA LEU A 278 9.05 15.27 -10.59
C LEU A 278 9.08 14.12 -9.60
N GLY A 279 7.94 13.73 -9.02
CA GLY A 279 7.85 12.61 -8.09
C GLY A 279 6.53 12.54 -7.34
N THR A 280 6.40 11.57 -6.45
CA THR A 280 5.26 11.47 -5.54
C THR A 280 5.39 12.49 -4.40
N PHE A 281 4.27 12.85 -3.78
CA PHE A 281 4.23 13.70 -2.59
C PHE A 281 3.58 12.94 -1.43
N VAL A 282 4.32 12.00 -0.84
CA VAL A 282 3.84 11.15 0.27
C VAL A 282 3.95 11.80 1.66
N THR A 283 4.58 12.97 1.73
CA THR A 283 4.94 13.65 2.97
C THR A 283 3.93 14.74 3.31
N ASP A 284 2.68 14.33 3.50
CA ASP A 284 1.54 15.23 3.72
C ASP A 284 0.98 15.18 5.15
N ASN A 285 1.59 14.41 6.06
CA ASN A 285 1.19 14.30 7.46
C ASN A 285 2.40 14.14 8.40
N VAL A 286 2.17 14.30 9.72
CA VAL A 286 3.25 14.32 10.72
C VAL A 286 4.02 13.01 10.79
N TYR A 287 3.33 11.88 10.59
CA TYR A 287 3.95 10.56 10.66
C TYR A 287 4.93 10.34 9.51
N THR A 288 4.54 10.73 8.29
CA THR A 288 5.41 10.58 7.12
C THR A 288 6.56 11.57 7.14
N LEU A 289 6.35 12.81 7.60
CA LEU A 289 7.42 13.81 7.72
C LEU A 289 8.44 13.44 8.80
N GLN A 290 7.99 12.99 9.98
CA GLN A 290 8.87 12.62 11.09
C GLN A 290 9.36 11.17 11.04
N SER A 291 8.97 10.38 10.03
CA SER A 291 9.38 8.98 9.85
C SER A 291 10.89 8.78 9.71
N GLN A 292 11.66 9.87 9.51
CA GLN A 292 13.08 9.87 9.15
C GLN A 292 13.39 9.21 7.79
N MET A 293 12.37 8.81 7.01
CA MET A 293 12.59 8.27 5.66
C MET A 293 13.40 9.24 4.79
N SER A 294 13.20 10.55 4.99
CA SER A 294 13.89 11.60 4.25
C SER A 294 15.31 11.90 4.73
N THR A 295 15.77 11.34 5.86
CA THR A 295 17.15 11.49 6.34
C THR A 295 18.08 10.44 5.74
N TYR A 296 17.54 9.37 5.15
CA TYR A 296 18.33 8.34 4.53
C TYR A 296 19.06 8.89 3.29
N PRO A 297 20.40 8.78 3.21
CA PRO A 297 21.16 9.32 2.08
C PRO A 297 20.72 8.68 0.77
N GLY A 298 20.40 9.53 -0.22
CA GLY A 298 19.84 9.09 -1.49
C GLY A 298 20.79 8.24 -2.33
N ASP A 299 22.10 8.46 -2.19
CA ASP A 299 23.18 7.69 -2.79
C ASP A 299 23.30 6.29 -2.16
N VAL A 300 23.22 6.19 -0.83
CA VAL A 300 23.21 4.91 -0.12
C VAL A 300 21.94 4.11 -0.47
N TRP A 301 20.79 4.78 -0.60
CA TRP A 301 19.56 4.14 -1.10
C TRP A 301 19.78 3.56 -2.49
N GLN A 302 20.21 4.40 -3.43
CA GLN A 302 20.40 3.99 -4.81
C GLN A 302 21.42 2.86 -4.93
N LEU A 303 22.54 2.93 -4.19
CA LEU A 303 23.53 1.86 -4.15
C LEU A 303 22.94 0.54 -3.64
N ALA A 304 22.13 0.58 -2.58
CA ALA A 304 21.48 -0.62 -2.06
C ALA A 304 20.51 -1.23 -3.09
N GLU A 305 19.75 -0.40 -3.82
CA GLU A 305 18.88 -0.88 -4.90
C GLU A 305 19.68 -1.47 -6.06
N GLU A 306 20.77 -0.82 -6.49
CA GLU A 306 21.63 -1.30 -7.57
C GLU A 306 22.26 -2.65 -7.23
N GLN A 307 22.81 -2.79 -6.01
CA GLN A 307 23.40 -4.04 -5.52
C GLN A 307 22.37 -5.18 -5.39
N LEU A 308 21.11 -4.86 -5.07
CA LEU A 308 20.03 -5.86 -5.05
C LEU A 308 19.60 -6.31 -6.44
N LEU A 309 19.76 -5.46 -7.46
CA LEU A 309 19.29 -5.71 -8.81
C LEU A 309 20.34 -6.41 -9.68
N GLU A 310 21.63 -6.16 -9.44
CA GLU A 310 22.75 -6.77 -10.15
C GLU A 310 22.67 -8.31 -10.25
N PRO A 311 22.36 -9.07 -9.18
CA PRO A 311 22.31 -10.54 -9.28
C PRO A 311 21.08 -11.07 -10.02
N LEU A 312 20.03 -10.27 -10.24
CA LEU A 312 18.75 -10.77 -10.78
C LEU A 312 18.88 -11.41 -12.16
N VAL A 313 19.86 -11.00 -12.96
CA VAL A 313 20.10 -11.55 -14.30
C VAL A 313 20.65 -12.98 -14.27
N PHE A 314 21.11 -13.46 -13.12
CA PHE A 314 21.71 -14.78 -12.93
C PHE A 314 20.85 -15.71 -12.07
N VAL A 315 19.62 -15.31 -11.71
CA VAL A 315 18.75 -16.12 -10.87
C VAL A 315 18.13 -17.26 -11.68
N ASP A 316 18.28 -18.49 -11.19
CA ASP A 316 17.66 -19.70 -11.73
C ASP A 316 16.46 -20.20 -10.90
N ARG A 317 16.28 -19.67 -9.68
CA ARG A 317 15.19 -20.02 -8.77
C ARG A 317 14.87 -18.89 -7.81
N MET A 318 13.58 -18.62 -7.64
CA MET A 318 13.05 -17.83 -6.52
C MET A 318 12.54 -18.80 -5.45
N GLU A 319 12.93 -18.60 -4.20
CA GLU A 319 12.40 -19.35 -3.06
C GLU A 319 12.21 -18.43 -1.86
N ALA A 320 11.09 -18.54 -1.16
CA ALA A 320 10.81 -17.79 0.05
C ALA A 320 10.18 -18.70 1.10
N LYS A 321 10.76 -18.68 2.30
CA LYS A 321 10.30 -19.46 3.46
C LYS A 321 10.22 -18.58 4.70
N ASP A 322 9.17 -18.73 5.49
CA ASP A 322 9.06 -18.06 6.79
C ASP A 322 8.38 -18.92 7.87
N PRO A 323 8.52 -18.56 9.15
CA PRO A 323 7.87 -19.30 10.25
C PRO A 323 6.34 -19.18 10.31
N GLU A 324 5.72 -18.24 9.59
CA GLU A 324 4.26 -18.15 9.49
C GLU A 324 3.68 -19.18 8.52
N GLY A 325 4.54 -19.88 7.78
CA GLY A 325 4.21 -21.01 6.91
C GLY A 325 4.38 -20.71 5.43
N LEU A 326 4.93 -19.55 5.06
CA LEU A 326 5.33 -19.30 3.68
C LEU A 326 6.35 -20.36 3.28
N ASP A 327 6.10 -21.05 2.18
CA ASP A 327 7.04 -21.95 1.52
C ASP A 327 6.68 -21.96 0.04
N VAL A 328 7.23 -21.00 -0.71
CA VAL A 328 6.97 -20.86 -2.14
C VAL A 328 8.25 -20.89 -2.94
N TRP A 329 8.15 -21.42 -4.15
CA TRP A 329 9.25 -21.39 -5.10
C TRP A 329 8.76 -21.28 -6.55
N ALA A 330 9.64 -20.80 -7.42
CA ALA A 330 9.47 -20.83 -8.87
C ALA A 330 10.84 -20.99 -9.54
N ASP A 331 10.94 -21.90 -10.51
CA ASP A 331 12.13 -21.98 -11.36
C ASP A 331 12.11 -20.80 -12.34
N ILE A 332 13.27 -20.20 -12.54
CA ILE A 332 13.49 -19.01 -13.34
C ILE A 332 14.39 -19.38 -14.50
N THR A 333 13.93 -19.14 -15.73
CA THR A 333 14.77 -19.33 -16.93
C THR A 333 15.67 -18.12 -17.15
N ASP A 334 16.76 -18.27 -17.88
CA ASP A 334 17.65 -17.15 -18.27
C ASP A 334 16.88 -15.98 -18.89
N GLU A 335 15.87 -16.26 -19.72
CA GLU A 335 15.02 -15.24 -20.32
C GLU A 335 14.17 -14.50 -19.28
N MET A 336 13.59 -15.22 -18.31
CA MET A 336 12.86 -14.60 -17.20
C MET A 336 13.79 -13.72 -16.36
N ALA A 337 14.98 -14.21 -16.02
CA ALA A 337 15.98 -13.51 -15.23
C ALA A 337 16.40 -12.17 -15.89
N GLN A 338 16.72 -12.21 -17.19
CA GLN A 338 17.08 -11.01 -17.96
C GLN A 338 15.94 -9.98 -18.00
N ARG A 339 14.70 -10.43 -18.21
CA ARG A 339 13.53 -9.53 -18.25
C ARG A 339 13.19 -8.99 -16.86
N TRP A 340 13.33 -9.81 -15.83
CA TRP A 340 13.16 -9.41 -14.45
C TRP A 340 14.15 -8.30 -14.09
N ALA A 341 15.44 -8.51 -14.33
CA ALA A 341 16.47 -7.51 -14.10
C ALA A 341 16.20 -6.19 -14.84
N ALA A 342 15.76 -6.25 -16.10
CA ALA A 342 15.41 -5.06 -16.88
C ALA A 342 14.17 -4.31 -16.36
N GLY A 343 13.22 -5.01 -15.74
CA GLY A 343 11.92 -4.46 -15.33
C GLY A 343 11.73 -4.25 -13.83
N ALA A 344 12.65 -4.75 -13.00
CA ALA A 344 12.54 -4.74 -11.55
C ALA A 344 12.66 -3.34 -10.94
N TYR A 345 13.41 -2.45 -11.59
CA TYR A 345 13.68 -1.13 -11.03
C TYR A 345 12.48 -0.20 -11.08
N GLN A 346 12.14 0.34 -9.92
CA GLN A 346 11.46 1.61 -9.72
C GLN A 346 11.96 2.12 -8.38
N ARG A 347 12.61 3.30 -8.36
CA ARG A 347 13.19 3.85 -7.12
C ARG A 347 12.18 3.85 -5.97
N GLY A 348 12.58 3.22 -4.86
CA GLY A 348 11.79 2.99 -3.65
C GLY A 348 10.66 1.98 -3.78
N HIS A 349 10.61 1.20 -4.86
CA HIS A 349 9.60 0.17 -5.10
C HIS A 349 10.11 -0.91 -6.07
N LEU A 350 11.10 -1.72 -5.64
CA LEU A 350 11.62 -2.79 -6.48
C LEU A 350 10.58 -3.90 -6.68
N TYR A 351 10.40 -4.33 -7.92
CA TYR A 351 9.48 -5.41 -8.26
C TYR A 351 10.20 -6.75 -8.16
N MET A 352 10.23 -7.29 -6.94
CA MET A 352 10.97 -8.51 -6.59
C MET A 352 10.24 -9.82 -6.95
N PHE A 353 9.35 -9.77 -7.94
CA PHE A 353 8.73 -10.94 -8.55
C PHE A 353 8.68 -10.75 -10.08
N PRO A 354 9.18 -11.71 -10.90
CA PRO A 354 9.30 -11.54 -12.36
C PRO A 354 7.99 -11.13 -13.06
N ASN A 355 6.86 -11.67 -12.61
CA ASN A 355 5.56 -11.37 -13.22
C ASN A 355 5.07 -9.95 -12.92
N GLN A 356 5.56 -9.33 -11.84
CA GLN A 356 5.33 -7.92 -11.57
C GLN A 356 6.29 -7.02 -12.35
N ALA A 357 7.50 -7.52 -12.65
CA ALA A 357 8.53 -6.79 -13.36
C ALA A 357 8.24 -6.58 -14.86
N THR A 358 7.41 -7.44 -15.44
CA THR A 358 7.15 -7.55 -16.88
C THR A 358 5.74 -7.09 -17.28
N GLY A 359 5.44 -7.09 -18.59
CA GLY A 359 4.19 -6.56 -19.14
C GLY A 359 4.15 -5.03 -19.15
N ARG A 360 5.30 -4.38 -19.28
CA ARG A 360 5.46 -2.91 -19.18
C ARG A 360 6.80 -2.44 -19.75
N PHE A 361 6.97 -1.12 -19.81
CA PHE A 361 8.29 -0.49 -19.97
C PHE A 361 8.97 -0.36 -18.61
N GLY A 362 10.21 -0.86 -18.47
CA GLY A 362 11.00 -0.72 -17.25
C GLY A 362 11.42 0.73 -16.99
N TYR A 363 11.74 1.11 -15.75
CA TYR A 363 12.33 2.42 -15.49
C TYR A 363 13.81 2.45 -15.90
N SER A 364 14.26 3.59 -16.42
CA SER A 364 15.67 3.84 -16.69
C SER A 364 16.40 4.18 -15.39
N PHE A 365 17.51 3.49 -15.12
CA PHE A 365 18.45 3.86 -14.05
C PHE A 365 19.16 5.18 -14.34
N VAL A 366 19.51 5.42 -15.61
CA VAL A 366 20.29 6.59 -16.05
C VAL A 366 19.42 7.85 -16.10
N ASN A 367 18.26 7.76 -16.75
CA ASN A 367 17.39 8.91 -17.01
C ASN A 367 16.15 8.91 -16.10
N TYR A 368 16.28 8.51 -14.83
CA TYR A 368 15.15 8.37 -13.92
C TYR A 368 14.38 9.70 -13.71
N PRO A 369 13.03 9.72 -13.67
CA PRO A 369 12.09 8.59 -13.71
C PRO A 369 11.61 8.20 -15.11
N ALA A 370 12.41 8.41 -16.17
CA ALA A 370 12.04 8.01 -17.53
C ALA A 370 11.91 6.49 -17.66
N PHE A 371 11.14 6.07 -18.66
CA PHE A 371 11.05 4.67 -19.06
C PHE A 371 12.18 4.30 -20.01
N GLN A 372 12.54 3.03 -19.97
CA GLN A 372 13.28 2.37 -21.04
C GLN A 372 12.40 2.34 -22.30
N GLN A 373 13.03 2.35 -23.47
CA GLN A 373 12.32 2.34 -24.75
C GLN A 373 11.86 0.93 -25.16
N LYS A 374 12.42 -0.11 -24.53
CA LYS A 374 12.09 -1.50 -24.83
C LYS A 374 10.90 -1.96 -23.99
N TRP A 375 9.89 -2.49 -24.66
CA TRP A 375 8.80 -3.21 -24.00
C TRP A 375 9.30 -4.53 -23.43
N LEU A 376 8.96 -4.81 -22.17
CA LEU A 376 9.25 -6.09 -21.52
C LEU A 376 8.00 -6.96 -21.58
N ALA A 377 8.00 -7.95 -22.47
CA ALA A 377 6.87 -8.86 -22.59
C ALA A 377 6.69 -9.70 -21.31
N ARG A 378 5.44 -10.03 -20.99
CA ARG A 378 5.05 -10.76 -19.79
C ARG A 378 5.42 -12.24 -19.83
N GLU A 379 5.39 -12.86 -21.01
CA GLU A 379 5.71 -14.27 -21.21
C GLU A 379 7.19 -14.46 -21.55
N PRO A 380 7.92 -15.39 -20.91
CA PRO A 380 7.38 -16.46 -20.07
C PRO A 380 7.10 -16.04 -18.62
N ILE A 381 5.99 -16.51 -18.06
CA ILE A 381 5.56 -16.24 -16.67
C ILE A 381 6.23 -17.21 -15.68
N ALA A 382 6.75 -16.67 -14.57
CA ALA A 382 7.22 -17.47 -13.44
C ALA A 382 6.05 -18.17 -12.74
N ARG A 383 6.08 -19.50 -12.66
CA ARG A 383 5.00 -20.32 -12.12
C ARG A 383 5.30 -20.74 -10.68
N VAL A 384 4.58 -20.14 -9.74
CA VAL A 384 4.76 -20.40 -8.31
C VAL A 384 4.20 -21.77 -7.92
N ASN A 385 4.93 -22.46 -7.07
CA ASN A 385 4.54 -23.69 -6.39
C ASN A 385 4.70 -23.53 -4.88
N GLY A 386 3.92 -24.27 -4.10
CA GLY A 386 4.02 -24.28 -2.64
C GLY A 386 2.90 -23.51 -1.96
N THR A 387 3.12 -22.98 -0.75
CA THR A 387 2.09 -22.40 0.10
C THR A 387 2.44 -20.96 0.46
N ILE A 388 1.52 -20.04 0.17
CA ILE A 388 1.52 -18.70 0.76
C ILE A 388 0.68 -18.76 2.02
N ALA A 389 1.28 -18.38 3.12
CA ALA A 389 0.66 -18.42 4.43
C ALA A 389 1.06 -17.18 5.23
N GLY A 390 0.17 -16.73 6.09
CA GLY A 390 0.50 -15.62 6.98
C GLY A 390 -0.69 -15.10 7.76
N THR A 391 -0.41 -14.13 8.60
CA THR A 391 -1.40 -13.40 9.39
C THR A 391 -1.57 -11.95 8.92
N GLN A 392 -0.83 -11.55 7.89
CA GLN A 392 -0.82 -10.19 7.37
C GLN A 392 -0.62 -10.18 5.85
N GLY A 393 -1.18 -9.18 5.17
CA GLY A 393 -0.97 -8.91 3.74
C GLY A 393 -0.97 -7.40 3.42
N HIS A 394 -0.94 -7.04 2.12
CA HIS A 394 -0.78 -5.66 1.64
C HIS A 394 -1.80 -4.66 2.19
N GLY A 395 -2.89 -5.09 2.81
CA GLY A 395 -3.47 -4.19 3.79
C GLY A 395 -4.50 -4.81 4.69
N GLY A 396 -4.11 -5.90 5.31
CA GLY A 396 -4.78 -6.29 6.52
C GLY A 396 -3.99 -7.23 7.37
N PHE A 397 -4.43 -7.29 8.62
CA PHE A 397 -4.18 -8.41 9.51
C PHE A 397 -5.39 -9.33 9.44
N PHE A 398 -5.13 -10.62 9.37
CA PHE A 398 -6.14 -11.66 9.23
C PHE A 398 -5.84 -12.78 10.23
N PRO A 399 -6.85 -13.58 10.63
CA PRO A 399 -6.58 -14.93 11.08
C PRO A 399 -5.69 -15.63 10.05
N ARG A 400 -4.81 -16.51 10.53
CA ARG A 400 -3.86 -17.20 9.66
C ARG A 400 -4.57 -17.80 8.44
N TRP A 401 -4.14 -17.41 7.25
CA TRP A 401 -4.66 -17.91 5.96
C TRP A 401 -3.59 -18.73 5.24
N GLU A 402 -4.04 -19.64 4.38
CA GLU A 402 -3.20 -20.51 3.55
C GLU A 402 -3.76 -20.56 2.14
N ILE A 403 -2.90 -20.40 1.14
CA ILE A 403 -3.21 -20.66 -0.26
C ILE A 403 -2.10 -21.53 -0.83
N THR A 404 -2.47 -22.70 -1.33
CA THR A 404 -1.54 -23.62 -1.99
C THR A 404 -1.58 -23.38 -3.49
N PHE A 405 -0.40 -23.43 -4.11
CA PHE A 405 -0.19 -23.24 -5.53
C PHE A 405 0.48 -24.49 -6.13
N THR A 406 -0.04 -24.91 -7.28
CA THR A 406 0.58 -25.91 -8.15
C THR A 406 0.71 -25.30 -9.55
N ASN A 407 1.94 -25.18 -10.05
CA ASN A 407 2.27 -24.69 -11.39
C ASN A 407 1.64 -23.31 -11.70
N GLY A 408 1.60 -22.42 -10.72
CA GLY A 408 1.03 -21.07 -10.82
C GLY A 408 -0.47 -20.97 -10.58
N PHE A 409 -1.17 -22.08 -10.28
CA PHE A 409 -2.61 -22.11 -10.04
C PHE A 409 -2.92 -22.44 -8.59
N ILE A 410 -3.97 -21.85 -8.03
CA ILE A 410 -4.49 -22.20 -6.70
C ILE A 410 -5.00 -23.64 -6.74
N SER A 411 -4.61 -24.47 -5.78
CA SER A 411 -4.92 -25.91 -5.70
C SER A 411 -5.59 -26.30 -4.40
#